data_AF-A0A522DDL7-F1
#
_entry.id   AF-A0A522DDL7-F1
#
_cell.length_a   1.000
_cell.length_b   1.000
_cell.length_c   1.000
_cell.angle_alpha   90.00
_cell.angle_beta   90.00
_cell.angle_gamma   90.00
#
_symmetry.space_group_name_H-M   'P 1'
#
loop_
_entity.id
_entity.type
_entity.pdbx_description
1 polymer ?
#
loop_
_entity_poly.entity_id
_entity_poly.type
_entity_poly.pdbx_seq_one_letter_code
_entity_poly.pdbx_strand_id
1 'polypeptide(L)'
;MNIISAFLSVFLFVSCANAKEKSYTGSTPAAPVIRTFLGIPLSDSVDFIRWKLILHNKLYQIECNYGIGKPNTNGFFDGGKKIEWSGKLSKEKNFFQLRNGNKVLKIAELNEDLLHLLDADNSLLVGNGGWSYTLTNLSPSGTDQVNITTKQTALKDSMAFQGRTPCHVPGIIAPGTLCYKLKWYLVLYANAEKNEPGTYRVFGTTWREKGGRQGNWKIINGKNGRIIYQLNDDKGNGFLFLLKLDEHILVFTDASGKLLAGDEDFSYTLNSSSFLNIY
;
A
#
# COMPACT_ATOMS: atom_id res chain seq x y z
N MET A 1 43.32 -54.39 -28.56
CA MET A 1 42.47 -53.35 -29.20
C MET A 1 41.04 -53.62 -28.74
N ASN A 2 40.59 -53.13 -27.58
CA ASN A 2 40.21 -51.75 -27.19
C ASN A 2 39.16 -51.12 -28.11
N ILE A 3 37.86 -51.19 -27.73
CA ILE A 3 36.82 -50.14 -27.86
C ILE A 3 35.73 -50.47 -26.80
N ILE A 4 35.84 -50.02 -25.55
CA ILE A 4 35.17 -48.86 -24.95
C ILE A 4 33.69 -48.71 -25.34
N SER A 5 32.78 -49.05 -24.43
CA SER A 5 31.42 -48.49 -24.39
C SER A 5 31.11 -48.06 -22.96
N ALA A 6 31.47 -46.81 -22.67
CA ALA A 6 31.12 -46.15 -21.42
C ALA A 6 29.69 -45.61 -21.54
N PHE A 7 28.77 -46.21 -20.76
CA PHE A 7 27.41 -45.70 -20.58
C PHE A 7 27.48 -44.40 -19.77
N LEU A 8 27.40 -43.27 -20.45
CA LEU A 8 27.35 -41.94 -19.85
C LEU A 8 25.90 -41.66 -19.40
N SER A 9 25.56 -42.02 -18.17
CA SER A 9 24.31 -41.63 -17.52
C SER A 9 24.31 -40.12 -17.27
N VAL A 10 23.67 -39.37 -18.17
CA VAL A 10 23.40 -37.95 -18.01
C VAL A 10 22.31 -37.80 -16.94
N PHE A 11 22.71 -37.52 -15.71
CA PHE A 11 21.81 -37.02 -14.66
C PHE A 11 21.33 -35.63 -15.05
N LEU A 12 20.12 -35.55 -15.62
CA LEU A 12 19.38 -34.30 -15.75
C LEU A 12 18.96 -33.86 -14.34
N PHE A 13 19.78 -33.04 -13.69
CA PHE A 13 19.36 -32.24 -12.55
C PHE A 13 18.30 -31.25 -13.04
N VAL A 14 17.03 -31.65 -12.99
CA VAL A 14 15.90 -30.73 -13.07
C VAL A 14 15.98 -29.87 -11.83
N SER A 15 16.66 -28.73 -11.96
CA SER A 15 16.61 -27.67 -10.95
C SER A 15 15.19 -27.13 -10.94
N CYS A 16 14.34 -27.73 -10.11
CA CYS A 16 13.09 -27.10 -9.71
C CYS A 16 13.49 -25.81 -8.98
N ALA A 17 13.57 -24.72 -9.74
CA ALA A 17 13.64 -23.39 -9.18
C ALA A 17 12.36 -23.20 -8.35
N ASN A 18 12.44 -23.54 -7.07
CA ASN A 18 11.36 -23.35 -6.12
C ASN A 18 11.11 -21.85 -6.07
N ALA A 19 10.01 -21.39 -6.67
CA ALA A 19 9.64 -20.00 -6.56
C ALA A 19 9.46 -19.67 -5.09
N LYS A 20 10.21 -18.68 -4.61
CA LYS A 20 10.18 -18.26 -3.22
C LYS A 20 8.76 -17.80 -2.86
N GLU A 21 8.23 -18.39 -1.79
CA GLU A 21 6.97 -17.96 -1.20
C GLU A 21 7.07 -16.49 -0.75
N LYS A 22 6.03 -15.69 -1.04
CA LYS A 22 5.92 -14.30 -0.59
C LYS A 22 4.65 -14.13 0.23
N SER A 23 4.79 -13.57 1.43
CA SER A 23 3.68 -13.34 2.37
C SER A 23 3.42 -11.84 2.52
N TYR A 24 2.19 -11.44 2.25
CA TYR A 24 1.72 -10.06 2.33
C TYR A 24 0.61 -9.92 3.37
N THR A 25 0.60 -8.82 4.08
CA THR A 25 -0.38 -8.52 5.13
C THR A 25 -0.90 -7.10 5.00
N GLY A 26 -1.99 -6.78 5.70
CA GLY A 26 -2.52 -5.43 5.77
C GLY A 26 -3.99 -5.40 6.13
N SER A 27 -4.49 -4.21 6.40
CA SER A 27 -5.91 -3.98 6.68
C SER A 27 -6.55 -3.10 5.61
N THR A 28 -7.68 -3.54 5.07
CA THR A 28 -8.41 -2.83 4.01
C THR A 28 -9.87 -2.53 4.40
N PRO A 29 -10.48 -1.45 3.88
CA PRO A 29 -11.92 -1.26 4.02
C PRO A 29 -12.72 -2.35 3.29
N ALA A 30 -13.94 -2.60 3.73
CA ALA A 30 -14.80 -3.66 3.18
C ALA A 30 -15.57 -3.21 1.92
N ALA A 31 -14.86 -2.84 0.85
CA ALA A 31 -15.49 -2.46 -0.42
C ALA A 31 -16.29 -3.62 -1.06
N PRO A 32 -17.34 -3.33 -1.84
CA PRO A 32 -18.18 -4.37 -2.47
C PRO A 32 -17.41 -5.39 -3.30
N VAL A 33 -16.41 -4.97 -4.08
CA VAL A 33 -15.57 -5.87 -4.90
C VAL A 33 -14.81 -6.88 -4.04
N ILE A 34 -14.26 -6.42 -2.91
CA ILE A 34 -13.54 -7.25 -1.95
C ILE A 34 -14.47 -8.24 -1.27
N ARG A 35 -15.61 -7.74 -0.76
CA ARG A 35 -16.61 -8.57 -0.09
C ARG A 35 -17.16 -9.64 -1.01
N THR A 36 -17.45 -9.28 -2.26
CA THR A 36 -17.92 -10.21 -3.29
C THR A 36 -16.90 -11.33 -3.50
N PHE A 37 -15.62 -10.98 -3.70
CA PHE A 37 -14.54 -11.96 -3.87
C PHE A 37 -14.41 -12.91 -2.68
N LEU A 38 -14.44 -12.38 -1.45
CA LEU A 38 -14.33 -13.17 -0.21
C LEU A 38 -15.62 -13.90 0.18
N GLY A 39 -16.76 -13.60 -0.45
CA GLY A 39 -18.06 -14.17 -0.07
C GLY A 39 -18.64 -13.59 1.22
N ILE A 40 -18.22 -12.38 1.60
CA ILE A 40 -18.78 -11.65 2.75
C ILE A 40 -20.12 -11.03 2.31
N PRO A 41 -21.26 -11.34 2.96
CA PRO A 41 -22.56 -10.74 2.61
C PRO A 41 -22.50 -9.23 2.68
N LEU A 42 -23.05 -8.49 1.71
CA LEU A 42 -23.00 -7.01 1.69
C LEU A 42 -23.81 -6.35 2.82
N SER A 43 -24.74 -7.08 3.43
CA SER A 43 -25.55 -6.67 4.56
C SER A 43 -24.81 -6.64 5.90
N ASP A 44 -23.68 -7.36 6.02
CA ASP A 44 -22.92 -7.40 7.27
C ASP A 44 -22.32 -6.02 7.59
N SER A 45 -22.28 -5.66 8.87
CA SER A 45 -21.52 -4.48 9.33
C SER A 45 -20.04 -4.86 9.45
N VAL A 46 -19.19 -4.29 8.59
CA VAL A 46 -17.76 -4.57 8.54
C VAL A 46 -17.01 -3.25 8.36
N ASP A 47 -16.19 -2.90 9.34
CA ASP A 47 -15.35 -1.71 9.28
C ASP A 47 -14.13 -1.96 8.38
N PHE A 48 -13.47 -3.10 8.58
CA PHE A 48 -12.27 -3.47 7.85
C PHE A 48 -12.04 -4.98 7.82
N ILE A 49 -11.11 -5.39 6.96
CA ILE A 49 -10.67 -6.77 6.75
C ILE A 49 -9.16 -6.79 6.93
N ARG A 50 -8.66 -7.64 7.84
CA ARG A 50 -7.25 -8.03 7.90
C ARG A 50 -6.96 -9.12 6.92
N TRP A 51 -5.79 -9.04 6.29
CA TRP A 51 -5.34 -9.99 5.29
C TRP A 51 -4.02 -10.62 5.70
N LYS A 52 -3.87 -11.89 5.33
CA LYS A 52 -2.61 -12.55 5.11
C LYS A 52 -2.73 -13.29 3.78
N LEU A 53 -2.01 -12.81 2.79
CA LEU A 53 -1.99 -13.33 1.42
C LEU A 53 -0.63 -13.97 1.17
N ILE A 54 -0.61 -15.26 0.91
CA ILE A 54 0.58 -16.02 0.55
C ILE A 54 0.53 -16.30 -0.95
N LEU A 55 1.58 -15.93 -1.67
CA LEU A 55 1.75 -16.21 -3.10
C LEU A 55 2.88 -17.23 -3.28
N HIS A 56 2.59 -18.32 -4.00
CA HIS A 56 3.56 -19.36 -4.30
C HIS A 56 3.27 -19.98 -5.69
N ASN A 57 4.20 -19.80 -6.63
CA ASN A 57 4.04 -20.26 -8.02
C ASN A 57 2.74 -19.72 -8.67
N LYS A 58 1.84 -20.62 -9.06
CA LYS A 58 0.51 -20.32 -9.66
C LYS A 58 -0.62 -20.49 -8.65
N LEU A 59 -0.29 -20.52 -7.36
CA LEU A 59 -1.22 -20.71 -6.26
C LEU A 59 -1.15 -19.54 -5.29
N TYR A 60 -2.25 -19.28 -4.62
CA TYR A 60 -2.29 -18.39 -3.48
C TYR A 60 -3.07 -19.01 -2.34
N GLN A 61 -2.81 -18.53 -1.13
CA GLN A 61 -3.59 -18.78 0.06
C GLN A 61 -3.97 -17.44 0.69
N ILE A 62 -5.20 -17.33 1.16
CA ILE A 62 -5.69 -16.16 1.89
C ILE A 62 -6.21 -16.62 3.24
N GLU A 63 -5.77 -15.93 4.27
CA GLU A 63 -6.43 -15.88 5.57
C GLU A 63 -6.92 -14.45 5.78
N CYS A 64 -8.20 -14.29 6.12
CA CYS A 64 -8.79 -13.01 6.44
C CYS A 64 -9.49 -13.06 7.81
N ASN A 65 -9.44 -11.95 8.54
CA ASN A 65 -10.31 -11.71 9.69
C ASN A 65 -11.04 -10.37 9.49
N TYR A 66 -12.35 -10.33 9.66
CA TYR A 66 -13.16 -9.15 9.36
C TYR A 66 -14.27 -8.93 10.39
N GLY A 67 -14.70 -7.68 10.54
CA GLY A 67 -15.81 -7.31 11.42
C GLY A 67 -15.80 -5.84 11.79
N ILE A 68 -16.53 -5.50 12.86
CA ILE A 68 -16.54 -4.17 13.46
C ILE A 68 -15.29 -4.02 14.35
N GLY A 69 -14.54 -2.93 14.16
CA GLY A 69 -13.31 -2.67 14.90
C GLY A 69 -13.59 -2.23 16.34
N LYS A 70 -12.79 -2.73 17.28
CA LYS A 70 -12.78 -2.24 18.67
C LYS A 70 -12.08 -0.88 18.72
N PRO A 71 -12.72 0.18 19.23
CA PRO A 71 -12.11 1.50 19.34
C PRO A 71 -10.74 1.45 20.04
N ASN A 72 -9.78 2.22 19.51
CA ASN A 72 -8.41 2.33 20.04
C ASN A 72 -7.61 1.02 20.13
N THR A 73 -8.03 -0.03 19.42
CA THR A 73 -7.25 -1.26 19.28
C THR A 73 -7.14 -1.63 17.81
N ASN A 74 -6.44 -2.73 17.55
CA ASN A 74 -6.49 -3.43 16.28
C ASN A 74 -7.54 -4.56 16.34
N GLY A 75 -8.07 -4.94 17.49
CA GLY A 75 -9.04 -6.02 17.60
C GLY A 75 -10.39 -5.76 16.91
N PHE A 76 -11.14 -6.83 16.72
CA PHE A 76 -12.56 -6.79 16.34
C PHE A 76 -13.44 -7.05 17.56
N PHE A 77 -14.68 -6.56 17.54
CA PHE A 77 -15.72 -7.03 18.46
C PHE A 77 -15.89 -8.54 18.28
N ASP A 78 -15.96 -9.26 19.40
CA ASP A 78 -16.05 -10.73 19.47
C ASP A 78 -14.99 -11.50 18.67
N GLY A 79 -13.84 -10.87 18.40
CA GLY A 79 -12.73 -11.49 17.67
C GLY A 79 -12.87 -11.46 16.13
N GLY A 80 -14.03 -11.06 15.61
CA GLY A 80 -14.30 -11.00 14.17
C GLY A 80 -14.66 -12.37 13.56
N LYS A 81 -14.91 -12.38 12.26
CA LYS A 81 -15.18 -13.59 11.46
C LYS A 81 -13.95 -13.92 10.62
N LYS A 82 -13.59 -15.21 10.58
CA LYS A 82 -12.43 -15.70 9.81
C LYS A 82 -12.84 -16.34 8.49
N ILE A 83 -12.01 -16.15 7.48
CA ILE A 83 -12.09 -16.80 6.17
C ILE A 83 -10.70 -17.34 5.85
N GLU A 84 -10.62 -18.59 5.41
CA GLU A 84 -9.38 -19.21 4.94
C GLU A 84 -9.67 -20.07 3.73
N TRP A 85 -8.89 -19.90 2.67
CA TRP A 85 -8.98 -20.73 1.47
C TRP A 85 -7.79 -20.49 0.55
N SER A 86 -7.67 -21.34 -0.47
CA SER A 86 -6.61 -21.28 -1.47
C SER A 86 -7.19 -21.33 -2.88
N GLY A 87 -6.45 -20.80 -3.85
CA GLY A 87 -6.90 -20.77 -5.24
C GLY A 87 -5.76 -20.67 -6.24
N LYS A 88 -6.13 -20.46 -7.52
CA LYS A 88 -5.18 -20.29 -8.62
C LYS A 88 -4.93 -18.81 -8.88
N LEU A 89 -3.66 -18.43 -8.99
CA LEU A 89 -3.27 -17.11 -9.47
C LEU A 89 -2.71 -17.19 -10.88
N SER A 90 -2.86 -16.10 -11.63
CA SER A 90 -2.06 -15.81 -12.81
C SER A 90 -1.37 -14.46 -12.62
N LYS A 91 -0.16 -14.31 -13.18
CA LYS A 91 0.57 -13.05 -13.21
C LYS A 91 0.75 -12.62 -14.66
N GLU A 92 0.37 -11.39 -14.98
CA GLU A 92 0.65 -10.74 -16.26
C GLU A 92 1.38 -9.43 -15.97
N LYS A 93 2.64 -9.32 -16.42
CA LYS A 93 3.52 -8.20 -16.08
C LYS A 93 3.53 -7.96 -14.57
N ASN A 94 3.03 -6.80 -14.13
CA ASN A 94 3.00 -6.35 -12.74
C ASN A 94 1.61 -6.53 -12.11
N PHE A 95 0.76 -7.39 -12.66
CA PHE A 95 -0.60 -7.61 -12.17
C PHE A 95 -0.82 -9.08 -11.84
N PHE A 96 -1.32 -9.32 -10.64
CA PHE A 96 -1.83 -10.61 -10.22
C PHE A 96 -3.34 -10.68 -10.39
N GLN A 97 -3.83 -11.84 -10.76
CA GLN A 97 -5.25 -12.16 -10.80
C GLN A 97 -5.49 -13.41 -9.96
N LEU A 98 -6.20 -13.25 -8.85
CA LEU A 98 -6.61 -14.32 -7.95
C LEU A 98 -8.00 -14.82 -8.35
N ARG A 99 -8.17 -16.14 -8.53
CA ARG A 99 -9.45 -16.74 -8.93
C ARG A 99 -10.04 -17.65 -7.86
N ASN A 100 -11.33 -17.48 -7.58
CA ASN A 100 -12.13 -18.31 -6.67
C ASN A 100 -13.46 -18.70 -7.34
N GLY A 101 -13.53 -19.89 -7.92
CA GLY A 101 -14.65 -20.23 -8.80
C GLY A 101 -14.80 -19.21 -9.94
N ASN A 102 -15.95 -18.54 -10.00
CA ASN A 102 -16.24 -17.48 -10.96
C ASN A 102 -15.79 -16.07 -10.52
N LYS A 103 -15.29 -15.92 -9.29
CA LYS A 103 -14.89 -14.62 -8.73
C LYS A 103 -13.42 -14.34 -9.04
N VAL A 104 -13.13 -13.07 -9.26
CA VAL A 104 -11.80 -12.59 -9.60
C VAL A 104 -11.47 -11.37 -8.74
N LEU A 105 -10.28 -11.37 -8.14
CA LEU A 105 -9.66 -10.19 -7.55
C LEU A 105 -8.37 -9.88 -8.30
N LYS A 106 -8.21 -8.62 -8.71
CA LYS A 106 -7.01 -8.13 -9.37
C LYS A 106 -6.17 -7.33 -8.39
N ILE A 107 -4.87 -7.43 -8.53
CA ILE A 107 -3.89 -6.82 -7.62
C ILE A 107 -2.75 -6.29 -8.47
N ALA A 108 -2.38 -5.03 -8.28
CA ALA A 108 -1.18 -4.48 -8.87
C ALA A 108 0.02 -4.70 -7.93
N GLU A 109 1.12 -5.20 -8.47
CA GLU A 109 2.41 -5.28 -7.82
C GLU A 109 3.10 -3.93 -7.97
N LEU A 110 3.05 -3.10 -6.92
CA LEU A 110 3.72 -1.79 -6.92
C LEU A 110 5.24 -1.97 -6.94
N ASN A 111 5.72 -2.97 -6.21
CA ASN A 111 7.06 -3.55 -6.27
C ASN A 111 7.04 -4.92 -5.58
N GLU A 112 8.21 -5.52 -5.31
CA GLU A 112 8.26 -6.81 -4.63
C GLU A 112 7.71 -6.80 -3.20
N ASP A 113 7.66 -5.63 -2.56
CA ASP A 113 7.31 -5.46 -1.15
C ASP A 113 5.88 -4.96 -0.95
N LEU A 114 5.24 -4.43 -1.99
CA LEU A 114 3.93 -3.80 -1.91
C LEU A 114 3.00 -4.26 -3.03
N LEU A 115 1.82 -4.69 -2.63
CA LEU A 115 0.69 -5.01 -3.51
C LEU A 115 -0.43 -4.01 -3.28
N HIS A 116 -1.21 -3.69 -4.30
CA HIS A 116 -2.38 -2.82 -4.18
C HIS A 116 -3.60 -3.46 -4.84
N LEU A 117 -4.71 -3.57 -4.10
CA LEU A 117 -5.94 -4.20 -4.63
C LEU A 117 -6.61 -3.27 -5.64
N LEU A 118 -7.18 -3.86 -6.69
CA LEU A 118 -7.82 -3.13 -7.78
C LEU A 118 -9.34 -3.33 -7.78
N ASP A 119 -10.04 -2.38 -8.38
CA ASP A 119 -11.47 -2.52 -8.68
C ASP A 119 -11.72 -3.35 -9.95
N ALA A 120 -12.99 -3.42 -10.37
CA ALA A 120 -13.38 -4.15 -11.57
C ALA A 120 -12.76 -3.57 -12.86
N ASP A 121 -12.53 -2.26 -12.87
CA ASP A 121 -12.02 -1.47 -14.00
C ASP A 121 -10.48 -1.42 -14.05
N ASN A 122 -9.81 -2.11 -13.11
CA ASN A 122 -8.36 -2.11 -12.91
C ASN A 122 -7.78 -0.80 -12.36
N SER A 123 -8.62 0.07 -11.78
CA SER A 123 -8.14 1.23 -11.03
C SER A 123 -7.71 0.83 -9.63
N LEU A 124 -6.77 1.56 -9.05
CA LEU A 124 -6.35 1.37 -7.67
C LEU A 124 -7.53 1.67 -6.73
N LEU A 125 -7.86 0.75 -5.83
CA LEU A 125 -8.94 0.99 -4.87
C LEU A 125 -8.52 2.08 -3.87
N VAL A 126 -9.36 3.10 -3.73
CA VAL A 126 -9.11 4.21 -2.80
C VAL A 126 -9.63 3.84 -1.41
N GLY A 127 -8.75 3.88 -0.41
CA GLY A 127 -9.09 3.61 0.97
C GLY A 127 -9.81 4.77 1.68
N ASN A 128 -9.67 4.83 2.99
CA ASN A 128 -10.21 5.91 3.83
C ASN A 128 -9.16 6.37 4.86
N GLY A 129 -9.55 7.25 5.79
CA GLY A 129 -8.64 7.74 6.84
C GLY A 129 -8.25 6.70 7.89
N GLY A 130 -8.81 5.50 7.83
CA GLY A 130 -8.50 4.37 8.70
C GLY A 130 -7.60 3.32 8.05
N TRP A 131 -7.88 2.97 6.79
CA TRP A 131 -7.31 1.81 6.10
C TRP A 131 -7.10 2.08 4.61
N SER A 132 -6.14 1.36 4.00
CA SER A 132 -5.81 1.44 2.57
C SER A 132 -6.08 0.12 1.87
N TYR A 133 -5.93 0.06 0.54
CA TYR A 133 -5.95 -1.20 -0.21
C TYR A 133 -4.54 -1.75 -0.52
N THR A 134 -3.52 -1.27 0.18
CA THR A 134 -2.13 -1.73 0.04
C THR A 134 -1.83 -2.86 1.03
N LEU A 135 -1.29 -3.98 0.53
CA LEU A 135 -0.72 -5.06 1.32
C LEU A 135 0.81 -4.99 1.29
N THR A 136 1.44 -5.29 2.41
CA THR A 136 2.89 -5.19 2.63
C THR A 136 3.51 -6.56 2.85
N ASN A 137 4.67 -6.81 2.24
CA ASN A 137 5.54 -7.94 2.52
C ASN A 137 6.19 -7.80 3.90
N LEU A 138 6.00 -8.78 4.79
CA LEU A 138 6.60 -8.78 6.14
C LEU A 138 8.12 -9.00 6.15
N SER A 139 8.69 -9.42 5.03
CA SER A 139 10.13 -9.55 4.84
C SER A 139 10.56 -8.75 3.61
N PRO A 140 10.54 -7.41 3.70
CA PRO A 140 10.77 -6.56 2.54
C PRO A 140 12.20 -6.77 2.00
N SER A 141 12.33 -6.90 0.68
CA SER A 141 13.64 -7.04 0.02
C SER A 141 14.41 -5.72 -0.01
N GLY A 142 13.72 -4.61 0.25
CA GLY A 142 14.32 -3.29 0.25
C GLY A 142 14.65 -2.81 -1.16
N THR A 143 13.92 -3.31 -2.16
CA THR A 143 14.07 -2.88 -3.55
C THR A 143 13.70 -1.41 -3.73
N ASP A 144 14.46 -0.70 -4.58
CA ASP A 144 14.10 0.64 -5.07
C ASP A 144 13.24 0.55 -6.34
N GLN A 145 12.82 -0.64 -6.79
CA GLN A 145 11.97 -0.74 -7.97
C GLN A 145 10.55 -0.24 -7.67
N VAL A 146 9.94 0.37 -8.68
CA VAL A 146 8.53 0.76 -8.69
C VAL A 146 7.99 0.42 -10.07
N ASN A 147 6.97 -0.42 -10.09
CA ASN A 147 6.41 -1.10 -11.25
C ASN A 147 5.23 -0.36 -11.89
N ILE A 148 4.76 0.71 -11.24
CA ILE A 148 3.68 1.57 -11.70
C ILE A 148 4.17 3.01 -11.72
N THR A 149 3.96 3.68 -12.84
CA THR A 149 4.24 5.11 -12.98
C THR A 149 2.97 5.82 -13.38
N THR A 150 2.83 7.05 -12.89
CA THR A 150 1.72 7.93 -13.23
C THR A 150 2.24 9.13 -13.98
N LYS A 151 1.39 9.72 -14.81
CA LYS A 151 1.70 11.01 -15.43
C LYS A 151 1.31 12.13 -14.48
N GLN A 152 2.03 13.24 -14.60
CA GLN A 152 1.64 14.46 -13.89
C GLN A 152 0.36 14.97 -14.54
N THR A 153 -0.66 15.16 -13.73
CA THR A 153 -1.91 15.80 -14.09
C THR A 153 -1.89 17.27 -13.67
N ALA A 154 -2.87 18.04 -14.15
CA ALA A 154 -3.05 19.40 -13.67
C ALA A 154 -3.37 19.38 -12.17
N LEU A 155 -2.67 20.21 -11.41
CA LEU A 155 -2.91 20.39 -9.98
C LEU A 155 -4.27 21.04 -9.76
N LYS A 156 -4.94 20.63 -8.69
CA LYS A 156 -6.14 21.29 -8.16
C LYS A 156 -5.74 22.30 -7.09
N ASP A 157 -6.55 23.34 -6.89
CA ASP A 157 -6.27 24.38 -5.88
C ASP A 157 -6.09 23.80 -4.47
N SER A 158 -6.81 22.72 -4.17
CA SER A 158 -6.65 21.95 -2.95
C SER A 158 -6.82 20.46 -3.19
N MET A 159 -5.95 19.65 -2.59
CA MET A 159 -6.01 18.20 -2.59
C MET A 159 -5.82 17.69 -1.17
N ALA A 160 -6.84 17.00 -0.63
CA ALA A 160 -6.81 16.45 0.71
C ALA A 160 -6.58 14.94 0.69
N PHE A 161 -5.71 14.44 1.56
CA PHE A 161 -5.38 13.03 1.73
C PHE A 161 -5.40 12.66 3.20
N GLN A 162 -5.79 11.42 3.49
CA GLN A 162 -5.86 10.90 4.85
C GLN A 162 -5.39 9.45 4.90
N GLY A 163 -4.89 9.03 6.05
CA GLY A 163 -4.48 7.65 6.23
C GLY A 163 -3.91 7.38 7.61
N ARG A 164 -3.50 6.12 7.81
CA ARG A 164 -2.78 5.68 9.00
C ARG A 164 -1.58 4.88 8.58
N THR A 165 -0.47 5.10 9.26
CA THR A 165 0.80 4.42 9.00
C THR A 165 1.37 3.83 10.28
N PRO A 166 2.32 2.88 10.18
CA PRO A 166 3.18 2.52 11.29
C PRO A 166 3.96 3.75 11.80
N CYS A 167 4.54 3.62 12.98
CA CYS A 167 5.24 4.71 13.66
C CYS A 167 6.68 4.95 13.21
N HIS A 168 7.16 4.18 12.22
CA HIS A 168 8.54 4.24 11.74
C HIS A 168 8.71 5.14 10.51
N VAL A 169 7.86 6.17 10.33
CA VAL A 169 8.15 7.20 9.31
C VAL A 169 9.44 7.93 9.72
N PRO A 170 10.49 7.93 8.87
CA PRO A 170 11.78 8.50 9.23
C PRO A 170 11.68 9.97 9.65
N GLY A 171 12.28 10.32 10.80
CA GLY A 171 12.35 11.69 11.30
C GLY A 171 11.04 12.28 11.86
N ILE A 172 9.96 11.49 11.95
CA ILE A 172 8.66 11.98 12.44
C ILE A 172 8.46 11.71 13.93
N ILE A 173 8.85 10.53 14.41
CA ILE A 173 8.72 10.15 15.82
C ILE A 173 10.08 10.19 16.49
N ALA A 174 10.15 10.86 17.64
CA ALA A 174 11.36 10.93 18.44
C ALA A 174 11.71 9.53 18.98
N PRO A 175 13.00 9.15 19.00
CA PRO A 175 13.43 7.87 19.57
C PRO A 175 12.88 7.64 20.98
N GLY A 176 12.45 6.41 21.28
CA GLY A 176 11.90 6.04 22.58
C GLY A 176 10.43 6.42 22.82
N THR A 177 9.78 7.12 21.88
CA THR A 177 8.34 7.42 22.00
C THR A 177 7.51 6.16 21.75
N LEU A 178 6.71 5.75 22.71
CA LEU A 178 5.71 4.70 22.50
C LEU A 178 4.67 5.20 21.49
N CYS A 179 4.66 4.57 20.32
CA CYS A 179 3.75 4.91 19.25
C CYS A 179 3.18 3.64 18.67
N TYR A 180 1.86 3.60 18.59
CA TYR A 180 1.13 2.49 18.02
C TYR A 180 0.77 2.70 16.55
N LYS A 181 0.35 3.92 16.19
CA LYS A 181 0.08 4.33 14.81
C LYS A 181 0.11 5.84 14.65
N LEU A 182 0.38 6.29 13.43
CA LEU A 182 0.27 7.69 13.05
C LEU A 182 -1.04 7.89 12.28
N LYS A 183 -1.82 8.90 12.66
CA LYS A 183 -2.96 9.39 11.88
C LYS A 183 -2.49 10.57 11.05
N TRP A 184 -2.94 10.64 9.81
CA TRP A 184 -2.57 11.68 8.87
C TRP A 184 -3.81 12.33 8.26
N TYR A 185 -3.79 13.65 8.20
CA TYR A 185 -4.64 14.45 7.35
C TYR A 185 -3.78 15.53 6.70
N LEU A 186 -3.55 15.39 5.40
CA LEU A 186 -2.69 16.24 4.59
C LEU A 186 -3.54 17.02 3.61
N VAL A 187 -3.35 18.33 3.55
CA VAL A 187 -3.92 19.18 2.51
C VAL A 187 -2.77 19.84 1.76
N LEU A 188 -2.73 19.64 0.44
CA LEU A 188 -1.80 20.29 -0.49
C LEU A 188 -2.55 21.41 -1.20
N TYR A 189 -2.03 22.64 -1.11
CA TYR A 189 -2.55 23.79 -1.84
C TYR A 189 -1.65 24.06 -3.04
N ALA A 190 -2.26 24.38 -4.18
CA ALA A 190 -1.57 24.72 -5.42
C ALA A 190 -2.20 25.93 -6.08
N ASN A 191 -1.49 26.51 -7.04
CA ASN A 191 -2.10 27.40 -8.03
C ASN A 191 -2.49 26.53 -9.24
N ALA A 192 -3.78 26.20 -9.39
CA ALA A 192 -4.23 25.33 -10.49
C ALA A 192 -4.03 25.97 -11.87
N GLU A 193 -4.23 27.29 -12.00
CA GLU A 193 -4.07 28.01 -13.27
C GLU A 193 -2.65 27.94 -13.81
N LYS A 194 -1.66 28.02 -12.90
CA LYS A 194 -0.23 27.93 -13.24
C LYS A 194 0.33 26.52 -13.15
N ASN A 195 -0.44 25.58 -12.62
CA ASN A 195 0.00 24.22 -12.31
C ASN A 195 1.25 24.20 -11.38
N GLU A 196 1.27 25.10 -10.39
CA GLU A 196 2.42 25.31 -9.49
C GLU A 196 2.10 24.87 -8.05
N PRO A 197 2.99 24.09 -7.39
CA PRO A 197 2.87 23.80 -5.97
C PRO A 197 2.89 25.06 -5.10
N GLY A 198 2.10 25.05 -4.03
CA GLY A 198 2.05 26.14 -3.05
C GLY A 198 2.41 25.65 -1.64
N THR A 199 1.49 25.85 -0.71
CA THR A 199 1.66 25.48 0.70
C THR A 199 1.02 24.13 1.01
N TYR A 200 1.32 23.57 2.16
CA TYR A 200 0.63 22.41 2.70
C TYR A 200 0.20 22.65 4.15
N ARG A 201 -0.77 21.85 4.60
CA ARG A 201 -1.08 21.64 6.01
C ARG A 201 -1.13 20.15 6.30
N VAL A 202 -0.45 19.72 7.36
CA VAL A 202 -0.49 18.34 7.83
C VAL A 202 -0.91 18.30 9.29
N PHE A 203 -1.93 17.51 9.58
CA PHE A 203 -2.46 17.24 10.91
C PHE A 203 -2.30 15.76 11.21
N GLY A 204 -2.26 15.40 12.50
CA GLY A 204 -2.06 14.01 12.87
C GLY A 204 -1.62 13.80 14.30
N THR A 205 -1.20 12.57 14.58
CA THR A 205 -0.75 12.15 15.91
C THR A 205 0.39 13.04 16.44
N THR A 206 1.34 13.42 15.59
CA THR A 206 2.55 14.17 15.98
C THR A 206 2.35 15.66 16.20
N TRP A 207 1.30 16.26 15.62
CA TRP A 207 1.09 17.71 15.66
C TRP A 207 -0.27 18.10 16.25
N ARG A 208 -0.89 17.18 16.99
CA ARG A 208 -2.23 17.36 17.55
C ARG A 208 -2.34 18.59 18.44
N GLU A 209 -1.33 18.83 19.28
CA GLU A 209 -1.29 19.95 20.22
C GLU A 209 -0.90 21.27 19.57
N LYS A 210 -0.22 21.23 18.41
CA LYS A 210 0.29 22.41 17.71
C LYS A 210 -0.65 22.94 16.62
N GLY A 211 -1.85 22.36 16.50
CA GLY A 211 -2.79 22.70 15.43
C GLY A 211 -2.33 22.28 14.04
N GLY A 212 -1.45 21.27 13.94
CA GLY A 212 -0.84 20.84 12.69
C GLY A 212 0.52 21.47 12.38
N ARG A 213 1.08 21.11 11.24
CA ARG A 213 2.31 21.68 10.66
C ARG A 213 2.00 22.22 9.27
N GLN A 214 2.62 23.34 8.91
CA GLN A 214 2.50 23.95 7.59
C GLN A 214 3.87 24.27 7.01
N GLY A 215 3.92 24.46 5.70
CA GLY A 215 5.12 24.79 4.94
C GLY A 215 4.84 24.82 3.46
N ASN A 216 5.89 24.83 2.64
CA ASN A 216 5.79 24.70 1.20
C ASN A 216 6.03 23.25 0.78
N TRP A 217 5.45 22.85 -0.35
CA TRP A 217 5.75 21.56 -0.96
C TRP A 217 6.20 21.75 -2.41
N LYS A 218 6.85 20.73 -2.96
CA LYS A 218 7.30 20.74 -4.36
C LYS A 218 7.13 19.37 -5.00
N ILE A 219 7.09 19.36 -6.32
CA ILE A 219 7.11 18.14 -7.13
C ILE A 219 8.55 17.83 -7.51
N ILE A 220 8.95 16.58 -7.34
CA ILE A 220 10.26 16.05 -7.72
C ILE A 220 10.04 14.95 -8.74
N ASN A 221 10.75 15.07 -9.86
CA ASN A 221 10.86 13.98 -10.82
C ASN A 221 11.92 13.00 -10.32
N GLY A 222 11.47 11.90 -9.72
CA GLY A 222 12.31 10.81 -9.29
C GLY A 222 12.79 9.93 -10.45
N LYS A 223 13.53 8.87 -10.12
CA LYS A 223 14.01 7.88 -11.10
C LYS A 223 12.84 7.30 -11.89
N ASN A 224 13.08 6.96 -13.16
CA ASN A 224 12.11 6.30 -14.04
C ASN A 224 10.77 7.04 -14.18
N GLY A 225 10.79 8.38 -14.07
CA GLY A 225 9.58 9.21 -14.23
C GLY A 225 8.63 9.19 -13.04
N ARG A 226 9.09 8.77 -11.85
CA ARG A 226 8.33 8.88 -10.60
C ARG A 226 8.01 10.34 -10.29
N ILE A 227 6.81 10.59 -9.81
CA ILE A 227 6.39 11.91 -9.34
C ILE A 227 6.30 11.85 -7.82
N ILE A 228 7.17 12.59 -7.14
CA ILE A 228 7.26 12.62 -5.69
C ILE A 228 6.86 14.00 -5.20
N TYR A 229 5.91 14.06 -4.27
CA TYR A 229 5.59 15.27 -3.54
C TYR A 229 6.47 15.34 -2.29
N GLN A 230 7.33 16.36 -2.23
CA GLN A 230 8.17 16.64 -1.08
C GLN A 230 7.58 17.78 -0.27
N LEU A 231 7.33 17.55 1.03
CA LEU A 231 6.98 18.60 1.98
C LEU A 231 8.23 19.10 2.67
N ASN A 232 8.37 20.42 2.78
CA ASN A 232 9.53 21.07 3.36
C ASN A 232 9.23 21.62 4.74
N ASP A 233 10.22 21.58 5.63
CA ASP A 233 10.18 22.28 6.91
C ASP A 233 10.34 23.81 6.75
N ASP A 234 10.30 24.50 7.89
CA ASP A 234 10.49 25.96 8.00
C ASP A 234 11.87 26.43 7.53
N LYS A 235 12.85 25.52 7.47
CA LYS A 235 14.20 25.77 6.96
C LYS A 235 14.34 25.36 5.48
N GLY A 236 13.28 24.88 4.84
CA GLY A 236 13.28 24.42 3.45
C GLY A 236 13.80 22.99 3.25
N ASN A 237 14.09 22.22 4.31
CA ASN A 237 14.53 20.84 4.20
C ASN A 237 13.34 19.90 3.98
N GLY A 238 13.48 18.95 3.06
CA GLY A 238 12.47 17.91 2.85
C GLY A 238 12.39 16.97 4.04
N PHE A 239 11.19 16.76 4.58
CA PHE A 239 10.98 15.83 5.72
C PHE A 239 9.92 14.76 5.46
N LEU A 240 9.06 14.93 4.46
CA LEU A 240 8.15 13.90 3.97
C LEU A 240 8.22 13.82 2.45
N PHE A 241 8.20 12.59 1.96
CA PHE A 241 8.30 12.26 0.54
C PHE A 241 7.18 11.28 0.21
N LEU A 242 6.37 11.64 -0.78
CA LEU A 242 5.15 10.93 -1.12
C LEU A 242 5.15 10.65 -2.63
N LEU A 243 5.28 9.39 -3.02
CA LEU A 243 5.09 8.97 -4.40
C LEU A 243 3.62 9.10 -4.78
N LYS A 244 3.34 9.81 -5.86
CA LYS A 244 2.03 9.84 -6.51
C LYS A 244 1.82 8.55 -7.30
N LEU A 245 0.90 7.70 -6.88
CA LEU A 245 0.50 6.51 -7.65
C LEU A 245 -0.60 6.83 -8.66
N ASP A 246 -1.55 7.68 -8.27
CA ASP A 246 -2.59 8.24 -9.13
C ASP A 246 -3.10 9.58 -8.54
N GLU A 247 -4.29 10.05 -8.93
CA GLU A 247 -4.90 11.27 -8.38
C GLU A 247 -5.39 11.13 -6.93
N HIS A 248 -5.56 9.90 -6.46
CA HIS A 248 -6.27 9.56 -5.24
C HIS A 248 -5.38 8.88 -4.20
N ILE A 249 -4.17 8.48 -4.57
CA ILE A 249 -3.32 7.65 -3.73
C ILE A 249 -1.88 8.18 -3.74
N LEU A 250 -1.41 8.50 -2.54
CA LEU A 250 -0.02 8.82 -2.25
C LEU A 250 0.58 7.73 -1.38
N VAL A 251 1.82 7.32 -1.64
CA VAL A 251 2.54 6.33 -0.82
C VAL A 251 3.83 6.95 -0.31
N PHE A 252 4.14 6.78 0.99
CA PHE A 252 5.39 7.34 1.52
C PHE A 252 6.60 6.64 0.91
N THR A 253 7.62 7.44 0.68
CA THR A 253 8.96 6.99 0.32
C THR A 253 9.97 7.49 1.34
N ASP A 254 11.18 6.94 1.28
CA ASP A 254 12.34 7.65 1.82
C ASP A 254 12.74 8.81 0.88
N ALA A 255 13.78 9.56 1.28
CA ALA A 255 14.30 10.68 0.50
C ALA A 255 14.89 10.27 -0.87
N SER A 256 15.21 8.99 -1.07
CA SER A 256 15.71 8.45 -2.35
C SER A 256 14.57 8.07 -3.32
N GLY A 257 13.32 8.07 -2.84
CA GLY A 257 12.16 7.68 -3.62
C GLY A 257 11.84 6.17 -3.55
N LYS A 258 12.43 5.45 -2.60
CA LYS A 258 12.13 4.04 -2.33
C LYS A 258 10.88 3.94 -1.46
N LEU A 259 9.95 3.07 -1.85
CA LEU A 259 8.69 2.87 -1.14
C LEU A 259 8.90 2.31 0.26
N LEU A 260 8.16 2.84 1.24
CA LEU A 260 8.17 2.31 2.60
C LEU A 260 7.21 1.12 2.72
N ALA A 261 7.71 0.02 3.29
CA ALA A 261 6.93 -1.18 3.61
C ALA A 261 6.29 -1.04 5.01
N GLY A 262 4.98 -1.20 5.10
CA GLY A 262 4.20 -1.13 6.35
C GLY A 262 4.43 -2.28 7.34
N ASP A 263 3.40 -2.56 8.15
CA ASP A 263 3.35 -3.69 9.08
C ASP A 263 2.07 -4.53 8.87
N GLU A 264 1.73 -5.38 9.84
CA GLU A 264 0.55 -6.24 9.82
C GLU A 264 -0.79 -5.49 9.69
N ASP A 265 -0.84 -4.25 10.14
CA ASP A 265 -2.07 -3.49 10.29
C ASP A 265 -2.13 -2.24 9.42
N PHE A 266 -0.99 -1.59 9.18
CA PHE A 266 -0.91 -0.30 8.54
C PHE A 266 0.10 -0.29 7.39
N SER A 267 -0.32 0.20 6.24
CA SER A 267 0.56 0.53 5.13
C SER A 267 1.08 1.96 5.26
N TYR A 268 1.98 2.36 4.37
CA TYR A 268 2.39 3.75 4.20
C TYR A 268 1.60 4.45 3.09
N THR A 269 0.27 4.31 3.06
CA THR A 269 -0.60 4.87 2.00
C THR A 269 -1.53 5.95 2.55
N LEU A 270 -1.63 7.07 1.84
CA LEU A 270 -2.65 8.10 2.04
C LEU A 270 -3.65 8.07 0.88
N ASN A 271 -4.93 8.18 1.21
CA ASN A 271 -6.04 8.12 0.27
C ASN A 271 -6.70 9.49 0.20
N SER A 272 -7.14 9.91 -0.99
CA SER A 272 -7.83 11.18 -1.16
C SER A 272 -9.08 11.22 -0.30
N SER A 273 -9.33 12.38 0.31
CA SER A 273 -10.53 12.65 1.09
C SER A 273 -11.39 13.66 0.34
N SER A 274 -12.67 13.35 0.18
CA SER A 274 -13.69 14.33 -0.24
C SER A 274 -14.11 15.25 0.91
N PHE A 275 -13.77 14.90 2.16
CA PHE A 275 -14.09 15.71 3.33
C PHE A 275 -12.99 16.76 3.56
N LEU A 276 -13.28 18.00 3.18
CA LEU A 276 -12.63 19.19 3.71
C LEU A 276 -13.32 19.54 5.05
N ASN A 277 -13.19 18.69 6.06
CA ASN A 277 -13.56 19.11 7.41
C ASN A 277 -12.44 20.01 7.91
N ILE A 278 -12.63 21.32 7.70
CA ILE A 278 -11.85 22.38 8.33
C ILE A 278 -12.23 22.32 9.82
N TYR A 279 -11.40 21.63 10.62
CA TYR A 279 -11.38 21.80 12.08
C TYR A 279 -10.62 23.06 12.43
#